data_AF-A0A3D1I913-F1
#
_entry.id   AF-A0A3D1I913-F1
#
_cell.length_a   1.000
_cell.length_b   1.000
_cell.length_c   1.000
_cell.angle_alpha   90.00
_cell.angle_beta   90.00
_cell.angle_gamma   90.00
#
_symmetry.space_group_name_H-M   'P 1'
#
loop_
_entity.id
_entity.type
_entity.pdbx_description
1 polymer ?
#
loop_
_entity_poly.entity_id
_entity_poly.type
_entity_poly.pdbx_seq_one_letter_code
_entity_poly.pdbx_strand_id
1 'polypeptide(L)'
;MVAWLLLPSLALAAPAGDPGRTLSLEEARRFSLPAQPVRGDTGINVLLDHAHQAAFAMMWDWTGWARGLGFRVVGSHASLDSVLDERGKCRIRVPDGKRRPFAWWPNPKFNVVVSYQLGSSRQEYLPSERRSLERFLQAGGGALLLVSPPSRTEPYSLKELLQAWGCSLSDAPAPFAGQRLAGLALGEGWMVLERAEDGTPVAAVRAFGKGRLAVADHRLVLPSDKAPEQGPLSRAALEERVGRWLRSLSDGKRPVGGPANLPMEDPGVGGAVYPELEERVGGAVVFYAKNQTDAVLQCVRKDVPRVDRQVRAWIPSPKPKDPMFLILAAGEGGGWAVNMYEPKEVGIISADPDGILSILAHEVAHTCYAGPPNSKGGAAGNLPEVFSEAHAGWFQRKADFWRTGKTGHNANGLFTFDPDATKLDLSRGESYPYGQAWTKLWWLWQKLDERYGPTWYPRWLWVKNQRWADQPNRRLSWDDVVEDMSIAVGEDLFPMMRRIGTTLRKDRFPEAVFQGRRLRLEPAGFDLTPAGDPITEPIGDWRKPLPRRK
;
A
#
# COMPACT_ATOMS: atom_id res chain seq x y z
N MET A 1 -0.93 -44.01 -16.19
CA MET A 1 -1.46 -42.99 -17.12
C MET A 1 -2.67 -42.35 -16.47
N VAL A 2 -2.51 -41.20 -15.82
CA VAL A 2 -3.64 -40.41 -15.29
C VAL A 2 -3.38 -38.98 -15.77
N ALA A 3 -4.18 -38.56 -16.74
CA ALA A 3 -4.13 -37.23 -17.32
C ALA A 3 -4.68 -36.22 -16.32
N TRP A 4 -3.83 -35.31 -15.84
CA TRP A 4 -4.26 -34.08 -15.18
C TRP A 4 -4.81 -33.15 -16.25
N LEU A 5 -6.14 -32.99 -16.27
CA LEU A 5 -6.82 -31.93 -17.02
C LEU A 5 -6.48 -30.59 -16.38
N LEU A 6 -5.62 -29.82 -17.06
CA LEU A 6 -5.50 -28.38 -16.90
C LEU A 6 -6.85 -27.74 -17.28
N LEU A 7 -7.67 -27.41 -16.28
CA LEU A 7 -8.78 -26.49 -16.47
C LEU A 7 -8.19 -25.07 -16.60
N PRO A 8 -8.34 -24.37 -17.74
CA PRO A 8 -8.02 -22.97 -17.80
C PRO A 8 -8.99 -22.21 -16.87
N SER A 9 -8.46 -21.36 -16.01
CA SER A 9 -9.24 -20.38 -15.26
C SER A 9 -9.93 -19.45 -16.27
N LEU A 10 -11.17 -19.78 -16.63
CA LEU A 10 -12.07 -18.88 -17.34
C LEU A 10 -12.38 -17.72 -16.40
N ALA A 11 -11.58 -16.65 -16.47
CA ALA A 11 -11.96 -15.35 -15.97
C ALA A 11 -13.17 -14.88 -16.78
N LEU A 12 -14.38 -15.14 -16.27
CA LEU A 12 -15.61 -14.58 -16.81
C LEU A 12 -15.45 -13.07 -16.84
N ALA A 13 -15.52 -12.48 -18.03
CA ALA A 13 -15.51 -11.03 -18.18
C ALA A 13 -16.67 -10.43 -17.39
N ALA A 14 -16.37 -9.43 -16.55
CA ALA A 14 -17.38 -8.75 -15.76
C ALA A 14 -18.44 -8.07 -16.67
N PRO A 15 -19.73 -8.09 -16.30
CA PRO A 15 -20.80 -7.51 -17.10
C PRO A 15 -20.63 -5.99 -17.27
N ALA A 16 -21.15 -5.42 -18.37
CA ALA A 16 -20.91 -4.03 -18.78
C ALA A 16 -21.30 -2.94 -17.76
N GLY A 17 -22.12 -3.28 -16.75
CA GLY A 17 -22.51 -2.39 -15.64
C GLY A 17 -21.77 -2.61 -14.32
N ASP A 18 -20.76 -3.49 -14.28
CA ASP A 18 -20.01 -3.78 -13.05
C ASP A 18 -19.06 -2.61 -12.69
N PRO A 19 -19.26 -1.95 -11.53
CA PRO A 19 -18.39 -0.85 -11.09
C PRO A 19 -16.93 -1.28 -10.86
N GLY A 20 -16.68 -2.58 -10.69
CA GLY A 20 -15.38 -3.16 -10.50
C GLY A 20 -14.63 -3.54 -11.78
N ARG A 21 -15.20 -3.36 -12.97
CA ARG A 21 -14.58 -3.87 -14.21
C ARG A 21 -13.47 -2.96 -14.73
N THR A 22 -12.43 -3.58 -15.26
CA THR A 22 -11.45 -2.88 -16.11
C THR A 22 -12.11 -2.61 -17.47
N LEU A 23 -12.20 -1.34 -17.88
CA LEU A 23 -12.73 -0.93 -19.18
C LEU A 23 -11.93 -1.54 -20.33
N SER A 24 -12.61 -1.85 -21.43
CA SER A 24 -11.96 -2.37 -22.64
C SER A 24 -11.12 -1.30 -23.35
N LEU A 25 -10.26 -1.73 -24.28
CA LEU A 25 -9.47 -0.82 -25.12
C LEU A 25 -10.37 0.12 -25.94
N GLU A 26 -11.52 -0.35 -26.40
CA GLU A 26 -12.47 0.45 -27.19
C GLU A 26 -13.09 1.56 -26.34
N GLU A 27 -13.56 1.21 -25.13
CA GLU A 27 -14.09 2.17 -24.18
C GLU A 27 -13.04 3.18 -23.71
N ALA A 28 -11.77 2.75 -23.62
CA ALA A 28 -10.67 3.61 -23.22
C ALA A 28 -10.35 4.71 -24.24
N ARG A 29 -10.68 4.53 -25.53
CA ARG A 29 -10.35 5.49 -26.62
C ARG A 29 -10.97 6.87 -26.46
N ARG A 30 -12.03 7.00 -25.66
CA ARG A 30 -12.65 8.30 -25.37
C ARG A 30 -11.82 9.18 -24.42
N PHE A 31 -10.83 8.59 -23.75
CA PHE A 31 -9.97 9.28 -22.80
C PHE A 31 -8.65 9.67 -23.44
N SER A 32 -8.10 10.79 -22.98
CA SER A 32 -6.76 11.26 -23.31
C SER A 32 -5.96 11.40 -22.03
N LEU A 33 -4.79 10.76 -21.98
CA LEU A 33 -3.89 10.90 -20.84
C LEU A 33 -3.28 12.30 -20.83
N PRO A 34 -3.03 12.91 -19.65
CA PRO A 34 -2.26 14.14 -19.58
C PRO A 34 -0.81 13.87 -20.02
N ALA A 35 -0.12 14.92 -20.51
CA ALA A 35 1.30 14.83 -20.79
C ALA A 35 2.09 14.78 -19.48
N GLN A 36 3.12 13.94 -19.41
CA GLN A 36 4.03 13.91 -18.27
C GLN A 36 4.83 15.23 -18.17
N PRO A 37 5.08 15.77 -16.96
CA PRO A 37 5.86 16.98 -16.77
C PRO A 37 7.36 16.69 -16.89
N VAL A 38 7.86 16.62 -18.13
CA VAL A 38 9.27 16.29 -18.43
C VAL A 38 10.05 17.55 -18.81
N ARG A 39 11.18 17.80 -18.14
CA ARG A 39 12.04 18.97 -18.41
C ARG A 39 13.09 18.64 -19.45
N GLY A 40 13.15 19.41 -20.55
CA GLY A 40 14.16 19.15 -21.60
C GLY A 40 14.00 17.76 -22.23
N ASP A 41 12.75 17.42 -22.56
CA ASP A 41 12.33 16.10 -23.00
C ASP A 41 13.23 15.51 -24.11
N THR A 42 13.86 14.38 -23.79
CA THR A 42 14.79 13.65 -24.65
C THR A 42 14.08 12.73 -25.65
N GLY A 43 12.78 12.49 -25.47
CA GLY A 43 12.02 11.49 -26.21
C GLY A 43 12.31 10.04 -25.80
N ILE A 44 13.16 9.82 -24.79
CA ILE A 44 13.52 8.49 -24.29
C ILE A 44 12.48 8.04 -23.26
N ASN A 45 11.84 6.91 -23.54
CA ASN A 45 10.88 6.27 -22.64
C ASN A 45 11.58 5.24 -21.75
N VAL A 46 11.37 5.33 -20.45
CA VAL A 46 11.93 4.46 -19.42
C VAL A 46 10.80 3.71 -18.72
N LEU A 47 10.88 2.38 -18.72
CA LEU A 47 10.06 1.52 -17.88
C LEU A 47 10.76 1.36 -16.54
N LEU A 48 10.06 1.68 -15.45
CA LEU A 48 10.49 1.36 -14.10
C LEU A 48 9.70 0.15 -13.59
N ASP A 49 10.40 -0.93 -13.32
CA ASP A 49 9.80 -2.21 -12.93
C ASP A 49 9.62 -2.31 -11.41
N HIS A 50 8.37 -2.44 -10.98
CA HIS A 50 7.95 -2.65 -9.59
C HIS A 50 7.43 -4.08 -9.34
N ALA A 51 7.30 -4.91 -10.38
CA ALA A 51 6.76 -6.26 -10.25
C ALA A 51 7.69 -7.15 -9.42
N HIS A 52 9.01 -6.99 -9.55
CA HIS A 52 9.97 -7.84 -8.85
C HIS A 52 10.27 -7.38 -7.41
N GLN A 53 10.09 -6.08 -7.16
CA GLN A 53 10.05 -5.46 -5.86
C GLN A 53 9.47 -4.04 -5.97
N ALA A 54 8.58 -3.65 -5.07
CA ALA A 54 8.09 -2.28 -4.92
C ALA A 54 8.80 -1.60 -3.75
N ALA A 55 9.25 -0.37 -3.98
CA ALA A 55 9.90 0.46 -2.97
C ALA A 55 9.47 1.92 -3.18
N PHE A 56 9.02 2.59 -2.12
CA PHE A 56 8.52 3.96 -2.21
C PHE A 56 9.51 4.94 -2.81
N ALA A 57 10.80 4.82 -2.47
CA ALA A 57 11.83 5.69 -3.02
C ALA A 57 12.00 5.53 -4.54
N MET A 58 11.78 4.34 -5.09
CA MET A 58 11.78 4.13 -6.55
C MET A 58 10.49 4.68 -7.17
N MET A 59 9.35 4.37 -6.58
CA MET A 59 8.04 4.75 -7.11
C MET A 59 7.83 6.27 -7.14
N TRP A 60 8.17 6.97 -6.05
CA TRP A 60 7.85 8.38 -5.87
C TRP A 60 9.04 9.29 -6.18
N ASP A 61 10.19 9.05 -5.54
CA ASP A 61 11.32 9.98 -5.61
C ASP A 61 12.07 9.84 -6.93
N TRP A 62 12.45 8.60 -7.29
CA TRP A 62 13.23 8.34 -8.49
C TRP A 62 12.47 8.70 -9.77
N THR A 63 11.16 8.40 -9.83
CA THR A 63 10.31 8.71 -10.99
C THR A 63 10.27 10.21 -11.28
N GLY A 64 9.95 11.03 -10.26
CA GLY A 64 9.92 12.49 -10.40
C GLY A 64 11.29 13.06 -10.75
N TRP A 65 12.34 12.53 -10.11
CA TRP A 65 13.73 12.94 -10.35
C TRP A 65 14.19 12.65 -11.79
N ALA A 66 13.96 11.43 -12.30
CA ALA A 66 14.31 11.05 -13.67
C ALA A 66 13.53 11.86 -14.73
N ARG A 67 12.27 12.24 -14.46
CA ARG A 67 11.52 13.18 -15.32
C ARG A 67 12.16 14.58 -15.35
N GLY A 68 12.73 15.02 -14.22
CA GLY A 68 13.53 16.24 -14.14
C GLY A 68 14.80 16.24 -15.00
N LEU A 69 15.33 15.05 -15.33
CA LEU A 69 16.49 14.84 -16.20
C LEU A 69 16.14 14.73 -17.70
N GLY A 70 14.86 14.82 -18.04
CA GLY A 70 14.35 14.78 -19.42
C GLY A 70 13.92 13.40 -19.92
N PHE A 71 13.77 12.41 -19.03
CA PHE A 71 13.25 11.09 -19.39
C PHE A 71 11.76 10.98 -19.15
N ARG A 72 11.05 10.22 -19.97
CA ARG A 72 9.63 9.90 -19.77
C ARG A 72 9.55 8.57 -19.04
N VAL A 73 8.98 8.55 -17.84
CA VAL A 73 9.08 7.39 -16.95
C VAL A 73 7.70 6.83 -16.65
N VAL A 74 7.55 5.51 -16.80
CA VAL A 74 6.33 4.77 -16.48
C VAL A 74 6.68 3.68 -15.46
N GLY A 75 6.18 3.79 -14.23
CA GLY A 75 6.27 2.75 -13.21
C GLY A 75 5.24 1.64 -13.45
N SER A 76 5.65 0.37 -13.34
CA SER A 76 4.81 -0.79 -13.65
C SER A 76 4.88 -1.87 -12.60
N HIS A 77 3.73 -2.26 -12.06
CA HIS A 77 3.56 -3.47 -11.24
C HIS A 77 3.22 -4.72 -12.07
N ALA A 78 3.04 -4.58 -13.38
CA ALA A 78 2.82 -5.71 -14.28
C ALA A 78 4.14 -6.42 -14.61
N SER A 79 4.06 -7.73 -14.85
CA SER A 79 5.21 -8.54 -15.24
C SER A 79 5.88 -7.99 -16.51
N LEU A 80 7.21 -8.13 -16.61
CA LEU A 80 8.00 -7.58 -17.71
C LEU A 80 7.56 -8.13 -19.08
N ASP A 81 7.19 -9.42 -19.16
CA ASP A 81 6.69 -10.01 -20.41
C ASP A 81 5.34 -9.43 -20.85
N SER A 82 4.53 -8.97 -19.90
CA SER A 82 3.23 -8.35 -20.18
C SER A 82 3.39 -6.92 -20.69
N VAL A 83 4.20 -6.09 -20.02
CA VAL A 83 4.34 -4.66 -20.35
C VAL A 83 5.31 -4.39 -21.52
N LEU A 84 6.27 -5.28 -21.78
CA LEU A 84 7.20 -5.15 -22.92
C LEU A 84 6.65 -5.71 -24.24
N ASP A 85 5.50 -6.39 -24.25
CA ASP A 85 4.86 -6.81 -25.48
C ASP A 85 4.30 -5.59 -26.22
N GLU A 86 4.95 -5.16 -27.31
CA GLU A 86 4.51 -3.98 -28.10
C GLU A 86 3.11 -4.14 -28.72
N ARG A 87 2.57 -5.36 -28.81
CA ARG A 87 1.20 -5.64 -29.27
C ARG A 87 0.22 -5.85 -28.12
N GLY A 88 0.74 -5.89 -26.91
CA GLY A 88 -0.01 -6.13 -25.69
C GLY A 88 -0.72 -4.88 -25.19
N LYS A 89 -1.27 -5.04 -23.98
CA LYS A 89 -2.01 -4.01 -23.26
C LYS A 89 -1.67 -4.07 -21.78
N CYS A 90 -1.73 -2.93 -21.13
CA CYS A 90 -1.53 -2.77 -19.69
C CYS A 90 -2.80 -2.22 -19.04
N ARG A 91 -2.93 -2.42 -17.72
CA ARG A 91 -4.02 -1.84 -16.93
C ARG A 91 -3.54 -0.50 -16.36
N ILE A 92 -4.32 0.56 -16.58
CA ILE A 92 -4.04 1.91 -16.07
C ILE A 92 -5.29 2.52 -15.45
N ARG A 93 -5.14 3.64 -14.74
CA ARG A 93 -6.25 4.55 -14.42
C ARG A 93 -6.42 5.57 -15.54
N VAL A 94 -7.66 5.80 -15.97
CA VAL A 94 -7.97 6.84 -16.98
C VAL A 94 -8.63 8.07 -16.33
N PRO A 95 -8.37 9.29 -16.84
CA PRO A 95 -8.88 10.51 -16.24
C PRO A 95 -10.37 10.71 -16.57
N ASP A 96 -11.25 10.51 -15.58
CA ASP A 96 -12.70 10.75 -15.68
C ASP A 96 -13.20 11.53 -14.45
N GLY A 97 -12.70 12.77 -14.32
CA GLY A 97 -12.97 13.63 -13.18
C GLY A 97 -12.51 13.00 -11.85
N LYS A 98 -13.41 12.94 -10.87
CA LYS A 98 -13.16 12.30 -9.57
C LYS A 98 -13.29 10.78 -9.58
N ARG A 99 -13.81 10.20 -10.66
CA ARG A 99 -13.99 8.77 -10.80
C ARG A 99 -13.04 8.29 -11.87
N ARG A 100 -11.86 7.80 -11.49
CA ARG A 100 -10.84 7.32 -12.41
C ARG A 100 -10.93 5.80 -12.55
N PRO A 101 -11.73 5.22 -13.46
CA PRO A 101 -11.83 3.76 -13.58
C PRO A 101 -10.51 3.15 -14.07
N PHE A 102 -10.36 1.85 -13.85
CA PHE A 102 -9.32 1.07 -14.51
C PHE A 102 -9.70 0.83 -15.97
N ALA A 103 -8.72 0.90 -16.86
CA ALA A 103 -8.90 0.58 -18.27
C ALA A 103 -7.71 -0.20 -18.81
N TRP A 104 -7.98 -1.06 -19.78
CA TRP A 104 -6.95 -1.60 -20.64
C TRP A 104 -6.46 -0.51 -21.60
N TRP A 105 -5.15 -0.38 -21.71
CA TRP A 105 -4.46 0.61 -22.53
C TRP A 105 -3.38 -0.07 -23.38
N PRO A 106 -3.10 0.39 -24.61
CA PRO A 106 -1.99 -0.15 -25.39
C PRO A 106 -0.66 0.02 -24.64
N ASN A 107 0.19 -1.01 -24.68
CA ASN A 107 1.50 -0.91 -24.02
C ASN A 107 2.32 0.24 -24.61
N PRO A 108 2.90 1.12 -23.76
CA PRO A 108 3.88 2.08 -24.22
C PRO A 108 5.11 1.40 -24.80
N LYS A 109 5.78 2.06 -25.74
CA LYS A 109 7.10 1.62 -26.21
C LYS A 109 8.17 2.18 -25.31
N PHE A 110 9.20 1.38 -25.03
CA PHE A 110 10.32 1.77 -24.18
C PHE A 110 11.65 1.74 -24.92
N ASN A 111 12.57 2.58 -24.44
CA ASN A 111 13.98 2.59 -24.81
C ASN A 111 14.82 1.89 -23.75
N VAL A 112 14.52 2.12 -22.47
CA VAL A 112 15.27 1.57 -21.34
C VAL A 112 14.33 0.94 -20.32
N VAL A 113 14.75 -0.19 -19.74
CA VAL A 113 14.12 -0.82 -18.57
C VAL A 113 15.03 -0.60 -17.36
N VAL A 114 14.49 -0.10 -16.27
CA VAL A 114 15.15 -0.06 -14.95
C VAL A 114 14.43 -1.06 -14.06
N SER A 115 15.15 -2.05 -13.56
CA SER A 115 14.59 -3.13 -12.73
C SER A 115 15.49 -3.40 -11.54
N TYR A 116 14.91 -3.83 -10.41
CA TYR A 116 15.63 -3.86 -9.14
C TYR A 116 15.09 -4.92 -8.16
N GLN A 117 16.00 -5.46 -7.34
CA GLN A 117 15.70 -6.33 -6.19
C GLN A 117 16.64 -6.02 -5.01
N LEU A 118 16.28 -5.02 -4.21
CA LEU A 118 17.06 -4.41 -3.15
C LEU A 118 16.90 -5.06 -1.76
N GLY A 119 15.76 -5.68 -1.45
CA GLY A 119 15.45 -6.26 -0.13
C GLY A 119 15.28 -7.79 -0.14
N SER A 120 15.02 -8.44 1.00
CA SER A 120 14.79 -9.88 1.14
C SER A 120 13.47 -10.45 0.57
N SER A 121 12.39 -9.66 0.46
CA SER A 121 11.11 -10.07 -0.11
C SER A 121 11.05 -9.68 -1.59
N ARG A 122 11.06 -10.70 -2.44
CA ARG A 122 11.32 -10.60 -3.88
C ARG A 122 10.40 -11.53 -4.64
N GLN A 123 9.86 -11.08 -5.77
CA GLN A 123 9.21 -11.98 -6.74
C GLN A 123 10.21 -12.46 -7.78
N GLU A 124 9.96 -13.63 -8.37
CA GLU A 124 10.88 -14.21 -9.34
C GLU A 124 10.79 -13.51 -10.70
N TYR A 125 11.92 -13.34 -11.38
CA TYR A 125 11.92 -13.14 -12.83
C TYR A 125 11.53 -14.44 -13.51
N LEU A 126 10.29 -14.52 -14.03
CA LEU A 126 9.80 -15.72 -14.70
C LEU A 126 10.60 -16.00 -15.99
N PRO A 127 10.65 -17.27 -16.46
CA PRO A 127 11.30 -17.58 -17.73
C PRO A 127 10.76 -16.78 -18.93
N SER A 128 9.45 -16.44 -18.94
CA SER A 128 8.86 -15.57 -19.96
C SER A 128 9.39 -14.14 -19.90
N GLU A 129 9.55 -13.60 -18.69
CA GLU A 129 10.08 -12.25 -18.45
C GLU A 129 11.54 -12.14 -18.86
N ARG A 130 12.37 -13.12 -18.47
CA ARG A 130 13.78 -13.22 -18.88
C ARG A 130 13.89 -13.19 -20.40
N ARG A 131 13.13 -14.04 -21.11
CA ARG A 131 13.08 -14.04 -22.58
C ARG A 131 12.58 -12.74 -23.18
N SER A 132 11.62 -12.08 -22.54
CA SER A 132 11.10 -10.79 -23.03
C SER A 132 12.17 -9.69 -22.92
N LEU A 133 12.86 -9.63 -21.78
CA LEU A 133 13.96 -8.69 -21.55
C LEU A 133 15.14 -8.96 -22.49
N GLU A 134 15.51 -10.22 -22.74
CA GLU A 134 16.53 -10.59 -23.72
C GLU A 134 16.15 -10.16 -25.14
N ARG A 135 14.92 -10.40 -25.58
CA ARG A 135 14.43 -9.93 -26.89
C ARG A 135 14.46 -8.41 -26.99
N PHE A 136 14.08 -7.71 -25.91
CA PHE A 136 14.13 -6.26 -25.84
C PHE A 136 15.56 -5.73 -26.02
N LEU A 137 16.53 -6.32 -25.32
CA LEU A 137 17.96 -6.02 -25.46
C LEU A 137 18.47 -6.34 -26.88
N GLN A 138 18.15 -7.52 -27.41
CA GLN A 138 18.53 -7.92 -28.77
C GLN A 138 18.02 -6.96 -29.84
N ALA A 139 16.83 -6.38 -29.63
CA ALA A 139 16.21 -5.42 -30.53
C ALA A 139 16.76 -3.98 -30.40
N GLY A 140 17.70 -3.73 -29.49
CA GLY A 140 18.32 -2.41 -29.29
C GLY A 140 17.89 -1.68 -28.02
N GLY A 141 17.01 -2.26 -27.22
CA GLY A 141 16.64 -1.70 -25.92
C GLY A 141 17.80 -1.74 -24.91
N GLY A 142 17.74 -0.86 -23.91
CA GLY A 142 18.69 -0.81 -22.80
C GLY A 142 18.11 -1.37 -21.50
N ALA A 143 18.93 -1.97 -20.65
CA ALA A 143 18.51 -2.35 -19.30
C ALA A 143 19.50 -1.87 -18.24
N LEU A 144 18.98 -1.38 -17.11
CA LEU A 144 19.73 -1.07 -15.90
C LEU A 144 19.17 -1.90 -14.75
N LEU A 145 19.98 -2.85 -14.27
CA LEU A 145 19.64 -3.69 -13.13
C LEU A 145 20.28 -3.14 -11.86
N LEU A 146 19.44 -2.80 -10.88
CA LEU A 146 19.89 -2.26 -9.61
C LEU A 146 20.00 -3.35 -8.56
N VAL A 147 21.16 -3.39 -7.92
CA VAL A 147 21.50 -4.38 -6.90
C VAL A 147 21.78 -3.71 -5.55
N SER A 148 21.73 -4.52 -4.50
CA SER A 148 22.18 -4.15 -3.16
C SER A 148 23.22 -5.17 -2.68
N PRO A 149 24.07 -4.81 -1.69
CA PRO A 149 25.01 -5.76 -1.11
C PRO A 149 24.26 -6.98 -0.59
N PRO A 150 24.85 -8.19 -0.71
CA PRO A 150 24.19 -9.40 -0.24
C PRO A 150 23.93 -9.31 1.28
N SER A 151 22.67 -9.36 1.69
CA SER A 151 22.29 -9.44 3.11
C SER A 151 22.13 -10.88 3.61
N ARG A 152 21.99 -11.87 2.70
CA ARG A 152 21.86 -13.31 2.99
C ARG A 152 22.39 -14.17 1.83
N THR A 153 22.66 -15.44 2.12
CA THR A 153 23.13 -16.49 1.19
C THR A 153 22.01 -17.12 0.34
N GLU A 154 20.76 -16.66 0.45
CA GLU A 154 19.64 -17.25 -0.28
C GLU A 154 19.71 -16.89 -1.78
N PRO A 155 19.47 -17.87 -2.68
CA PRO A 155 19.37 -17.60 -4.11
C PRO A 155 18.18 -16.69 -4.37
N TYR A 156 18.36 -15.66 -5.20
CA TYR A 156 17.28 -14.82 -5.66
C TYR A 156 17.42 -14.58 -7.15
N SER A 157 16.29 -14.55 -7.85
CA SER A 157 16.22 -14.65 -9.31
C SER A 157 17.04 -13.60 -10.07
N LEU A 158 17.24 -12.39 -9.54
CA LEU A 158 18.17 -11.42 -10.14
C LEU A 158 19.62 -11.90 -10.13
N LYS A 159 20.10 -12.54 -9.07
CA LYS A 159 21.48 -13.08 -8.98
C LYS A 159 21.70 -14.17 -10.04
N GLU A 160 20.74 -15.06 -10.22
CA GLU A 160 20.78 -16.09 -11.26
C GLU A 160 20.78 -15.49 -12.66
N LEU A 161 19.94 -14.47 -12.88
CA LEU A 161 19.85 -13.75 -14.15
C LEU A 161 21.17 -13.06 -14.49
N LEU A 162 21.78 -12.37 -13.52
CA LEU A 162 23.09 -11.73 -13.68
C LEU A 162 24.16 -12.76 -13.99
N GLN A 163 24.18 -13.90 -13.30
CA GLN A 163 25.17 -14.95 -13.51
C GLN A 163 25.06 -15.53 -14.93
N ALA A 164 23.85 -15.75 -15.43
CA ALA A 164 23.60 -16.17 -16.81
C ALA A 164 24.13 -15.14 -17.84
N TRP A 165 24.24 -13.87 -17.46
CA TRP A 165 24.82 -12.80 -18.26
C TRP A 165 26.28 -12.46 -17.90
N GLY A 166 26.97 -13.38 -17.22
CA GLY A 166 28.39 -13.26 -16.91
C GLY A 166 28.73 -12.15 -15.92
N CYS A 167 27.82 -11.83 -15.00
CA CYS A 167 28.06 -10.90 -13.89
C CYS A 167 27.61 -11.57 -12.58
N SER A 168 28.37 -11.43 -11.51
CA SER A 168 27.95 -11.89 -10.18
C SER A 168 28.25 -10.84 -9.12
N LEU A 169 27.53 -10.90 -8.02
CA LEU A 169 27.83 -10.06 -6.86
C LEU A 169 29.00 -10.65 -6.08
N SER A 170 29.95 -9.82 -5.70
CA SER A 170 31.02 -10.17 -4.78
C SER A 170 30.45 -10.46 -3.38
N ASP A 171 31.10 -11.37 -2.65
CA ASP A 171 30.66 -11.76 -1.30
C ASP A 171 30.83 -10.63 -0.28
N ALA A 172 31.86 -9.79 -0.46
CA ALA A 172 32.15 -8.65 0.40
C ALA A 172 31.64 -7.33 -0.21
N PRO A 173 30.96 -6.47 0.58
CA PRO A 173 30.63 -5.12 0.14
C PRO A 173 31.86 -4.23 -0.05
N ALA A 174 31.89 -3.45 -1.13
CA ALA A 174 33.01 -2.59 -1.50
C ALA A 174 32.88 -1.17 -0.88
N PRO A 175 33.95 -0.57 -0.36
CA PRO A 175 33.93 0.79 0.22
C PRO A 175 33.79 1.87 -0.85
N PHE A 176 32.84 2.78 -0.69
CA PHE A 176 32.62 3.90 -1.61
C PHE A 176 32.03 5.11 -0.88
N ALA A 177 32.80 6.20 -0.79
CA ALA A 177 32.37 7.48 -0.23
C ALA A 177 31.71 7.35 1.15
N GLY A 178 32.35 6.58 2.04
CA GLY A 178 31.85 6.31 3.40
C GLY A 178 30.69 5.32 3.48
N GLN A 179 30.30 4.68 2.37
CA GLN A 179 29.28 3.64 2.31
C GLN A 179 29.87 2.30 1.85
N ARG A 180 29.04 1.24 1.87
CA ARG A 180 29.38 -0.13 1.49
C ARG A 180 28.52 -0.61 0.33
N LEU A 181 29.01 -0.56 -0.90
CA LEU A 181 28.29 -0.91 -2.13
C LEU A 181 28.39 -2.40 -2.49
N ALA A 182 27.49 -2.86 -3.36
CA ALA A 182 27.57 -4.18 -3.97
C ALA A 182 28.77 -4.23 -4.93
N GLY A 183 29.77 -5.04 -4.61
CA GLY A 183 30.86 -5.34 -5.52
C GLY A 183 30.41 -6.26 -6.64
N LEU A 184 30.98 -6.11 -7.83
CA LEU A 184 30.70 -6.91 -9.02
C LEU A 184 31.93 -7.71 -9.44
N ALA A 185 31.73 -9.00 -9.70
CA ALA A 185 32.66 -9.84 -10.43
C ALA A 185 32.16 -9.98 -11.87
N LEU A 186 33.02 -9.63 -12.82
CA LEU A 186 32.65 -9.43 -14.22
C LEU A 186 33.33 -10.48 -15.10
N GLY A 187 32.55 -11.14 -15.96
CA GLY A 187 33.06 -11.98 -17.04
C GLY A 187 33.52 -11.15 -18.25
N GLU A 188 33.85 -11.85 -19.34
CA GLU A 188 34.30 -11.22 -20.58
C GLU A 188 33.22 -10.30 -21.20
N GLY A 189 33.66 -9.18 -21.78
CA GLY A 189 32.79 -8.23 -22.51
C GLY A 189 32.11 -7.16 -21.66
N TRP A 190 32.31 -7.17 -20.33
CA TRP A 190 31.88 -6.08 -19.46
C TRP A 190 32.91 -4.96 -19.40
N MET A 191 32.41 -3.72 -19.42
CA MET A 191 33.18 -2.50 -19.20
C MET A 191 32.77 -1.89 -17.85
N VAL A 192 33.76 -1.57 -17.03
CA VAL A 192 33.53 -0.94 -15.71
C VAL A 192 33.09 0.51 -15.90
N LEU A 193 31.98 0.88 -15.28
CA LEU A 193 31.48 2.25 -15.26
C LEU A 193 31.97 3.01 -14.02
N GLU A 194 32.00 2.34 -12.86
CA GLU A 194 32.40 2.94 -11.57
C GLU A 194 33.17 1.92 -10.73
N ARG A 195 34.16 2.41 -9.98
CA ARG A 195 34.97 1.62 -9.04
C ARG A 195 34.83 2.13 -7.62
N ALA A 196 34.86 1.19 -6.69
CA ALA A 196 35.08 1.42 -5.27
C ALA A 196 36.50 1.93 -4.98
N GLU A 197 36.71 2.37 -3.75
CA GLU A 197 38.01 2.87 -3.26
C GLU A 197 39.10 1.78 -3.31
N ASP A 198 38.71 0.51 -3.17
CA ASP A 198 39.59 -0.65 -3.27
C ASP A 198 39.76 -1.17 -4.72
N GLY A 199 39.21 -0.46 -5.71
CA GLY A 199 39.26 -0.81 -7.12
C GLY A 199 38.18 -1.80 -7.58
N THR A 200 37.37 -2.35 -6.66
CA THR A 200 36.27 -3.28 -6.97
C THR A 200 35.23 -2.60 -7.86
N PRO A 201 34.81 -3.20 -8.99
CA PRO A 201 33.73 -2.65 -9.80
C PRO A 201 32.42 -2.59 -9.00
N VAL A 202 31.71 -1.45 -9.06
CA VAL A 202 30.39 -1.25 -8.40
C VAL A 202 29.29 -0.85 -9.39
N ALA A 203 29.69 -0.54 -10.63
CA ALA A 203 28.80 -0.47 -11.78
C ALA A 203 29.55 -0.92 -13.04
N ALA A 204 28.84 -1.59 -13.94
CA ALA A 204 29.40 -2.07 -15.21
C ALA A 204 28.33 -2.09 -16.30
N VAL A 205 28.78 -2.06 -17.56
CA VAL A 205 27.92 -2.17 -18.75
C VAL A 205 28.51 -3.15 -19.75
N ARG A 206 27.65 -3.85 -20.48
CA ARG A 206 28.04 -4.66 -21.64
C ARG A 206 27.11 -4.41 -22.82
N ALA A 207 27.61 -4.69 -24.02
CA ALA A 207 26.74 -4.87 -25.16
C ALA A 207 25.92 -6.16 -25.02
N PHE A 208 24.67 -6.13 -25.48
CA PHE A 208 23.79 -7.29 -25.52
C PHE A 208 22.94 -7.24 -26.79
N GLY A 209 23.30 -8.03 -27.81
CA GLY A 209 22.73 -7.88 -29.15
C GLY A 209 22.95 -6.46 -29.69
N LYS A 210 21.87 -5.78 -30.10
CA LYS A 210 21.93 -4.36 -30.53
C LYS A 210 21.83 -3.37 -29.36
N GLY A 211 21.49 -3.85 -28.17
CA GLY A 211 21.25 -3.05 -26.98
C GLY A 211 22.42 -3.06 -26.00
N ARG A 212 22.16 -2.56 -24.80
CA ARG A 212 23.14 -2.50 -23.69
C ARG A 212 22.51 -2.89 -22.38
N LEU A 213 23.27 -3.60 -21.57
CA LEU A 213 22.89 -4.03 -20.22
C LEU A 213 23.88 -3.44 -19.23
N ALA A 214 23.38 -2.69 -18.26
CA ALA A 214 24.14 -2.19 -17.13
C ALA A 214 23.66 -2.79 -15.81
N VAL A 215 24.59 -2.91 -14.87
CA VAL A 215 24.36 -3.35 -13.49
C VAL A 215 25.04 -2.35 -12.58
N ALA A 216 24.34 -1.89 -11.54
CA ALA A 216 24.89 -0.92 -10.59
C ALA A 216 24.29 -1.11 -9.20
N ASP A 217 25.03 -0.77 -8.15
CA ASP A 217 24.44 -0.59 -6.83
C ASP A 217 23.39 0.53 -6.87
N HIS A 218 22.22 0.28 -6.29
CA HIS A 218 21.10 1.22 -6.28
C HIS A 218 21.43 2.60 -5.72
N ARG A 219 22.40 2.72 -4.79
CA ARG A 219 22.81 4.01 -4.23
C ARG A 219 23.55 4.91 -5.22
N LEU A 220 24.02 4.36 -6.34
CA LEU A 220 24.60 5.13 -7.42
C LEU A 220 23.54 5.77 -8.32
N VAL A 221 22.26 5.45 -8.11
CA VAL A 221 21.15 5.93 -8.95
C VAL A 221 19.98 6.50 -8.15
N LEU A 222 19.91 6.24 -6.86
CA LEU A 222 18.83 6.70 -5.99
C LEU A 222 19.28 7.97 -5.24
N PRO A 223 18.65 9.13 -5.47
CA PRO A 223 18.90 10.31 -4.66
C PRO A 223 18.48 10.07 -3.20
N SER A 224 19.16 10.72 -2.27
CA SER A 224 18.86 10.68 -0.84
C SER A 224 18.74 12.11 -0.31
N ASP A 225 17.80 12.36 0.59
CA ASP A 225 17.69 13.65 1.28
C ASP A 225 18.91 13.96 2.15
N LYS A 226 19.69 12.92 2.50
CA LYS A 226 20.96 13.03 3.21
C LYS A 226 22.17 13.01 2.26
N ALA A 227 21.95 13.21 0.96
CA ALA A 227 23.05 13.27 0.00
C ALA A 227 24.00 14.42 0.38
N PRO A 228 25.33 14.20 0.33
CA PRO A 228 26.29 15.25 0.60
C PRO A 228 26.20 16.35 -0.46
N GLU A 229 26.58 17.58 -0.09
CA GLU A 229 26.62 18.71 -1.05
C GLU A 229 27.60 18.47 -2.20
N GLN A 230 28.69 17.74 -1.94
CA GLN A 230 29.76 17.45 -2.88
C GLN A 230 30.17 15.97 -2.85
N GLY A 231 30.94 15.55 -3.84
CA GLY A 231 31.43 14.18 -3.97
C GLY A 231 30.54 13.27 -4.84
N PRO A 232 30.90 11.98 -4.98
CA PRO A 232 30.33 11.08 -5.98
C PRO A 232 28.90 10.62 -5.68
N LEU A 233 28.40 10.88 -4.47
CA LEU A 233 27.02 10.63 -4.04
C LEU A 233 26.21 11.92 -3.87
N SER A 234 26.78 13.08 -4.25
CA SER A 234 26.03 14.33 -4.28
C SER A 234 24.93 14.28 -5.33
N ARG A 235 23.87 15.06 -5.13
CA ARG A 235 22.73 15.11 -6.05
C ARG A 235 23.18 15.45 -7.48
N ALA A 236 24.06 16.43 -7.65
CA ALA A 236 24.59 16.80 -8.97
C ALA A 236 25.37 15.66 -9.64
N ALA A 237 26.21 14.94 -8.89
CA ALA A 237 26.95 13.79 -9.42
C ALA A 237 26.03 12.64 -9.83
N LEU A 238 24.98 12.37 -9.05
CA LEU A 238 23.96 11.37 -9.39
C LEU A 238 23.18 11.77 -10.64
N GLU A 239 22.81 13.04 -10.78
CA GLU A 239 22.08 13.57 -11.95
C GLU A 239 22.88 13.40 -13.23
N GLU A 240 24.16 13.77 -13.21
CA GLU A 240 25.08 13.58 -14.33
C GLU A 240 25.26 12.08 -14.64
N ARG A 241 25.51 11.25 -13.62
CA ARG A 241 25.74 9.81 -13.77
C ARG A 241 24.53 9.11 -14.39
N VAL A 242 23.36 9.24 -13.78
CA VAL A 242 22.13 8.58 -14.26
C VAL A 242 21.71 9.13 -15.61
N GLY A 243 21.82 10.45 -15.81
CA GLY A 243 21.54 11.07 -17.11
C GLY A 243 22.43 10.54 -18.23
N ARG A 244 23.73 10.34 -17.98
CA ARG A 244 24.66 9.74 -18.96
C ARG A 244 24.36 8.26 -19.18
N TRP A 245 24.12 7.49 -18.11
CA TRP A 245 23.85 6.06 -18.22
C TRP A 245 22.57 5.76 -18.98
N LEU A 246 21.45 6.43 -18.66
CA LEU A 246 20.18 6.19 -19.37
C LEU A 246 20.25 6.57 -20.85
N ARG A 247 20.96 7.65 -21.21
CA ARG A 247 21.23 7.99 -22.63
C ARG A 247 22.06 6.91 -23.31
N SER A 248 23.18 6.51 -22.71
CA SER A 248 24.05 5.45 -23.22
C SER A 248 23.29 4.13 -23.41
N LEU A 249 22.45 3.74 -22.45
CA LEU A 249 21.63 2.54 -22.54
C LEU A 249 20.59 2.60 -23.66
N SER A 250 20.13 3.81 -24.01
CA SER A 250 19.17 4.01 -25.10
C SER A 250 19.79 3.98 -26.50
N ASP A 251 21.12 4.06 -26.66
CA ASP A 251 21.80 4.23 -27.96
C ASP A 251 21.46 3.15 -29.00
N GLY A 252 21.07 1.94 -28.57
CA GLY A 252 20.70 0.84 -29.46
C GLY A 252 19.36 1.04 -30.18
N LYS A 253 18.53 2.01 -29.75
CA LYS A 253 17.20 2.28 -30.30
C LYS A 253 16.95 3.79 -30.32
N ARG A 254 16.46 4.32 -31.45
CA ARG A 254 16.06 5.74 -31.53
C ARG A 254 15.08 6.10 -30.40
N PRO A 255 15.19 7.30 -29.81
CA PRO A 255 14.20 7.79 -28.86
C PRO A 255 12.78 7.60 -29.42
N VAL A 256 11.85 7.12 -28.60
CA VAL A 256 10.47 6.85 -29.04
C VAL A 256 9.78 8.12 -29.55
N GLY A 257 10.07 9.27 -28.92
CA GLY A 257 9.56 10.57 -29.37
C GLY A 257 8.04 10.71 -29.27
N GLY A 258 7.47 11.67 -30.01
CA GLY A 258 6.03 11.96 -29.98
C GLY A 258 5.56 12.65 -28.69
N PRO A 259 4.24 12.79 -28.47
CA PRO A 259 3.70 13.42 -27.25
C PRO A 259 4.04 12.62 -25.98
N ALA A 260 4.28 13.32 -24.86
CA ALA A 260 4.59 12.71 -23.57
C ALA A 260 3.34 12.19 -22.82
N ASN A 261 2.25 11.88 -23.53
CA ASN A 261 1.00 11.36 -22.97
C ASN A 261 1.12 9.86 -22.67
N LEU A 262 1.95 9.54 -21.69
CA LEU A 262 2.17 8.18 -21.18
C LEU A 262 1.40 7.98 -19.87
N PRO A 263 1.09 6.73 -19.49
CA PRO A 263 0.57 6.43 -18.16
C PRO A 263 1.46 7.08 -17.09
N MET A 264 0.82 7.74 -16.13
CA MET A 264 1.48 8.46 -15.06
C MET A 264 0.68 8.29 -13.78
N GLU A 265 1.39 8.04 -12.69
CA GLU A 265 0.84 8.03 -11.34
C GLU A 265 0.40 9.44 -10.92
N ASP A 266 -0.73 9.56 -10.21
CA ASP A 266 -1.00 10.78 -9.48
C ASP A 266 -0.06 10.88 -8.26
N PRO A 267 0.22 12.10 -7.76
CA PRO A 267 1.01 12.27 -6.54
C PRO A 267 0.49 11.40 -5.39
N GLY A 268 1.37 10.61 -4.77
CA GLY A 268 1.04 9.70 -3.66
C GLY A 268 0.43 8.35 -4.06
N VAL A 269 0.29 8.07 -5.36
CA VAL A 269 -0.19 6.77 -5.87
C VAL A 269 1.00 5.85 -6.16
N GLY A 270 0.80 4.55 -5.98
CA GLY A 270 1.88 3.58 -6.02
C GLY A 270 2.39 3.17 -7.41
N GLY A 271 1.85 3.64 -8.52
CA GLY A 271 2.33 3.30 -9.86
C GLY A 271 1.39 3.70 -10.97
N ALA A 272 1.90 3.72 -12.21
CA ALA A 272 1.15 4.14 -13.40
C ALA A 272 0.49 2.96 -14.13
N VAL A 273 1.19 1.82 -14.17
CA VAL A 273 0.70 0.54 -14.70
C VAL A 273 0.47 -0.44 -13.55
N TYR A 274 -0.74 -0.97 -13.51
CA TYR A 274 -1.18 -1.94 -12.52
C TYR A 274 -0.90 -3.36 -13.00
N PRO A 275 -0.86 -4.36 -12.10
CA PRO A 275 -0.65 -5.74 -12.50
C PRO A 275 -1.67 -6.21 -13.52
N GLU A 276 -1.35 -7.25 -14.30
CA GLU A 276 -2.16 -7.70 -15.43
C GLU A 276 -3.25 -8.73 -15.07
N LEU A 277 -3.11 -9.44 -13.96
CA LEU A 277 -4.12 -10.42 -13.53
C LEU A 277 -5.10 -9.78 -12.55
N GLU A 278 -6.29 -10.36 -12.46
CA GLU A 278 -7.30 -9.96 -11.48
C GLU A 278 -8.01 -11.18 -10.90
N GLU A 279 -8.38 -11.08 -9.63
CA GLU A 279 -9.19 -12.05 -8.93
C GLU A 279 -10.24 -11.34 -8.08
N ARG A 280 -11.48 -11.81 -8.13
CA ARG A 280 -12.63 -11.21 -7.44
C ARG A 280 -12.95 -12.04 -6.22
N VAL A 281 -12.77 -11.46 -5.03
CA VAL A 281 -12.87 -12.17 -3.76
C VAL A 281 -13.71 -11.35 -2.78
N GLY A 282 -14.91 -11.83 -2.49
CA GLY A 282 -15.86 -11.12 -1.63
C GLY A 282 -16.27 -9.76 -2.22
N GLY A 283 -16.09 -8.68 -1.44
CA GLY A 283 -16.33 -7.30 -1.86
C GLY A 283 -15.12 -6.59 -2.49
N ALA A 284 -14.05 -7.31 -2.81
CA ALA A 284 -12.80 -6.75 -3.32
C ALA A 284 -12.41 -7.30 -4.69
N VAL A 285 -11.64 -6.50 -5.43
CA VAL A 285 -10.95 -6.89 -6.66
C VAL A 285 -9.45 -6.83 -6.37
N VAL A 286 -8.76 -7.96 -6.51
CA VAL A 286 -7.32 -8.08 -6.24
C VAL A 286 -6.57 -8.13 -7.56
N PHE A 287 -5.66 -7.19 -7.78
CA PHE A 287 -4.72 -7.19 -8.91
C PHE A 287 -3.37 -7.72 -8.47
N TYR A 288 -2.80 -8.60 -9.27
CA TYR A 288 -1.51 -9.24 -9.01
C TYR A 288 -0.80 -9.57 -10.34
N ALA A 289 0.53 -9.65 -10.30
CA ALA A 289 1.35 -9.96 -11.46
C ALA A 289 1.49 -11.48 -11.64
N LYS A 290 1.81 -11.96 -12.84
CA LYS A 290 2.01 -13.39 -13.14
C LYS A 290 3.05 -14.06 -12.24
N ASN A 291 4.04 -13.32 -11.78
CA ASN A 291 5.14 -13.79 -10.94
C ASN A 291 4.79 -13.84 -9.44
N GLN A 292 3.50 -13.67 -9.09
CA GLN A 292 3.04 -13.82 -7.72
C GLN A 292 3.12 -15.29 -7.27
N THR A 293 3.46 -15.50 -5.99
CA THR A 293 3.66 -16.85 -5.44
C THR A 293 2.34 -17.60 -5.23
N ASP A 294 2.37 -18.93 -5.37
CA ASP A 294 1.21 -19.79 -5.11
C ASP A 294 0.66 -19.63 -3.69
N ALA A 295 1.54 -19.43 -2.70
CA ALA A 295 1.14 -19.19 -1.32
C ALA A 295 0.27 -17.92 -1.19
N VAL A 296 0.68 -16.83 -1.84
CA VAL A 296 -0.10 -15.59 -1.86
C VAL A 296 -1.42 -15.78 -2.62
N LEU A 297 -1.41 -16.44 -3.78
CA LEU A 297 -2.63 -16.68 -4.55
C LEU A 297 -3.63 -17.57 -3.79
N GLN A 298 -3.15 -18.57 -3.05
CA GLN A 298 -3.98 -19.39 -2.18
C GLN A 298 -4.58 -18.57 -1.03
N CYS A 299 -3.78 -17.70 -0.40
CA CYS A 299 -4.25 -16.76 0.62
C CYS A 299 -5.35 -15.83 0.07
N VAL A 300 -5.15 -15.25 -1.12
CA VAL A 300 -6.15 -14.43 -1.82
C VAL A 300 -7.46 -15.21 -2.03
N ARG A 301 -7.38 -16.45 -2.50
CA ARG A 301 -8.56 -17.27 -2.81
C ARG A 301 -9.33 -17.72 -1.58
N LYS A 302 -8.63 -18.10 -0.51
CA LYS A 302 -9.21 -18.80 0.64
C LYS A 302 -9.42 -17.89 1.84
N ASP A 303 -8.41 -17.10 2.18
CA ASP A 303 -8.33 -16.39 3.46
C ASP A 303 -8.82 -14.95 3.37
N VAL A 304 -8.57 -14.25 2.25
CA VAL A 304 -9.09 -12.88 2.03
C VAL A 304 -10.62 -12.81 2.19
N PRO A 305 -11.44 -13.67 1.54
CA PRO A 305 -12.89 -13.67 1.79
C PRO A 305 -13.28 -13.93 3.24
N ARG A 306 -12.47 -14.72 3.96
CA ARG A 306 -12.74 -15.10 5.35
C ARG A 306 -12.48 -13.91 6.28
N VAL A 307 -11.39 -13.18 6.07
CA VAL A 307 -11.05 -11.96 6.82
C VAL A 307 -12.01 -10.82 6.51
N ASP A 308 -12.34 -10.57 5.23
CA ASP A 308 -13.32 -9.55 4.84
C ASP A 308 -14.68 -9.79 5.52
N ARG A 309 -15.18 -11.04 5.49
CA ARG A 309 -16.42 -11.41 6.19
C ARG A 309 -16.31 -11.19 7.70
N GLN A 310 -15.18 -11.55 8.31
CA GLN A 310 -15.01 -11.41 9.76
C GLN A 310 -14.98 -9.94 10.20
N VAL A 311 -14.22 -9.09 9.51
CA VAL A 311 -14.17 -7.65 9.81
C VAL A 311 -15.55 -7.01 9.64
N ARG A 312 -16.27 -7.33 8.56
CA ARG A 312 -17.65 -6.85 8.34
C ARG A 312 -18.66 -7.41 9.35
N ALA A 313 -18.41 -8.59 9.91
CA ALA A 313 -19.23 -9.15 10.98
C ALA A 313 -19.03 -8.40 12.30
N TRP A 314 -17.81 -7.94 12.59
CA TRP A 314 -17.55 -7.08 13.75
C TRP A 314 -18.06 -5.65 13.56
N ILE A 315 -18.13 -5.16 12.31
CA ILE A 315 -18.55 -3.80 11.96
C ILE A 315 -19.64 -3.85 10.87
N PRO A 316 -20.91 -4.15 11.22
CA PRO A 316 -21.97 -4.18 10.24
C PRO A 316 -22.16 -2.80 9.62
N SER A 317 -21.89 -2.68 8.32
CA SER A 317 -21.94 -1.40 7.60
C SER A 317 -22.60 -1.58 6.23
N PRO A 318 -23.21 -0.52 5.66
CA PRO A 318 -23.69 -0.56 4.29
C PRO A 318 -22.58 -0.98 3.32
N LYS A 319 -22.91 -1.83 2.34
CA LYS A 319 -21.93 -2.21 1.32
C LYS A 319 -21.52 -0.98 0.49
N PRO A 320 -20.22 -0.76 0.26
CA PRO A 320 -19.77 0.24 -0.69
C PRO A 320 -20.39 0.01 -2.08
N LYS A 321 -20.63 1.09 -2.83
CA LYS A 321 -21.13 1.00 -4.22
C LYS A 321 -20.09 0.38 -5.15
N ASP A 322 -18.82 0.71 -4.94
CA ASP A 322 -17.69 0.19 -5.70
C ASP A 322 -16.93 -0.85 -4.87
N PRO A 323 -16.35 -1.89 -5.50
CA PRO A 323 -15.47 -2.78 -4.78
C PRO A 323 -14.20 -2.04 -4.34
N MET A 324 -13.58 -2.56 -3.29
CA MET A 324 -12.23 -2.13 -2.91
C MET A 324 -11.21 -2.79 -3.83
N PHE A 325 -10.32 -2.00 -4.41
CA PHE A 325 -9.23 -2.53 -5.24
C PHE A 325 -7.97 -2.73 -4.40
N LEU A 326 -7.41 -3.93 -4.48
CA LEU A 326 -6.20 -4.31 -3.77
C LEU A 326 -5.09 -4.60 -4.78
N ILE A 327 -4.02 -3.83 -4.73
CA ILE A 327 -2.87 -3.96 -5.63
C ILE A 327 -1.78 -4.71 -4.88
N LEU A 328 -1.58 -5.99 -5.21
CA LEU A 328 -0.50 -6.77 -4.61
C LEU A 328 0.81 -6.45 -5.32
N ALA A 329 1.78 -6.00 -4.56
CA ALA A 329 3.13 -5.70 -5.01
C ALA A 329 4.16 -6.50 -4.18
N ALA A 330 5.26 -6.89 -4.82
CA ALA A 330 6.37 -7.56 -4.15
C ALA A 330 7.08 -6.60 -3.18
N GLY A 331 7.58 -7.06 -2.03
CA GLY A 331 8.42 -6.25 -1.14
C GLY A 331 8.23 -6.52 0.35
N GLU A 332 8.95 -5.74 1.17
CA GLU A 332 9.15 -5.92 2.62
C GLU A 332 8.31 -4.95 3.47
N GLY A 333 6.98 -5.02 3.30
CA GLY A 333 6.04 -4.36 4.17
C GLY A 333 5.71 -2.92 3.76
N GLY A 334 4.52 -2.51 4.17
CA GLY A 334 3.94 -1.20 3.85
C GLY A 334 2.79 -1.31 2.85
N GLY A 335 2.15 -0.17 2.64
CA GLY A 335 1.05 -0.02 1.70
C GLY A 335 0.77 1.45 1.46
N TRP A 336 -0.03 1.73 0.44
CA TRP A 336 -0.53 3.08 0.17
C TRP A 336 -2.03 3.00 -0.03
N ALA A 337 -2.76 4.02 0.40
CA ALA A 337 -4.20 4.12 0.18
C ALA A 337 -4.49 5.34 -0.69
N VAL A 338 -5.28 5.16 -1.73
CA VAL A 338 -5.69 6.25 -2.62
C VAL A 338 -7.14 6.61 -2.34
N ASN A 339 -7.31 7.73 -1.64
CA ASN A 339 -8.62 8.26 -1.23
C ASN A 339 -9.05 9.51 -2.00
N MET A 340 -8.19 10.05 -2.90
CA MET A 340 -8.46 11.30 -3.62
C MET A 340 -9.41 11.15 -4.83
N TYR A 341 -9.66 9.91 -5.28
CA TYR A 341 -10.59 9.58 -6.36
C TYR A 341 -11.22 8.19 -6.16
N GLU A 342 -12.28 7.92 -6.92
CA GLU A 342 -12.98 6.63 -6.96
C GLU A 342 -12.66 5.84 -8.23
N PRO A 343 -12.87 4.51 -8.25
CA PRO A 343 -13.01 3.67 -7.06
C PRO A 343 -11.71 3.65 -6.25
N LYS A 344 -11.83 3.54 -4.93
CA LYS A 344 -10.68 3.52 -4.01
C LYS A 344 -9.78 2.33 -4.30
N GLU A 345 -8.47 2.52 -4.13
CA GLU A 345 -7.48 1.45 -4.19
C GLU A 345 -6.53 1.51 -3.00
N VAL A 346 -5.99 0.34 -2.69
CA VAL A 346 -4.93 0.16 -1.70
C VAL A 346 -3.86 -0.72 -2.30
N GLY A 347 -2.61 -0.27 -2.25
CA GLY A 347 -1.46 -1.12 -2.52
C GLY A 347 -0.95 -1.82 -1.28
N ILE A 348 -0.58 -3.09 -1.44
CA ILE A 348 -0.04 -3.95 -0.41
C ILE A 348 1.35 -4.40 -0.87
N ILE A 349 2.39 -3.93 -0.19
CA ILE A 349 3.78 -4.31 -0.46
C ILE A 349 4.13 -5.46 0.47
N SER A 350 3.73 -6.68 0.11
CA SER A 350 4.01 -7.88 0.90
C SER A 350 3.93 -9.12 0.03
N ALA A 351 4.93 -10.01 0.18
CA ALA A 351 4.87 -11.38 -0.31
C ALA A 351 4.50 -12.38 0.80
N ASP A 352 4.29 -11.92 2.04
CA ASP A 352 3.87 -12.72 3.17
C ASP A 352 2.33 -12.75 3.28
N PRO A 353 1.70 -13.94 3.22
CA PRO A 353 0.26 -14.09 3.45
C PRO A 353 -0.25 -13.40 4.72
N ASP A 354 0.49 -13.45 5.83
CA ASP A 354 0.05 -12.86 7.09
C ASP A 354 0.06 -11.32 7.02
N GLY A 355 1.10 -10.74 6.41
CA GLY A 355 1.17 -9.31 6.10
C GLY A 355 0.03 -8.84 5.18
N ILE A 356 -0.30 -9.62 4.15
CA ILE A 356 -1.41 -9.30 3.22
C ILE A 356 -2.75 -9.28 3.96
N LEU A 357 -3.03 -10.28 4.79
CA LEU A 357 -4.29 -10.37 5.53
C LEU A 357 -4.39 -9.29 6.62
N SER A 358 -3.27 -8.90 7.23
CA SER A 358 -3.20 -7.80 8.19
C SER A 358 -3.56 -6.47 7.52
N ILE A 359 -2.91 -6.13 6.39
CA ILE A 359 -3.19 -4.89 5.66
C ILE A 359 -4.62 -4.91 5.11
N LEU A 360 -5.08 -6.02 4.53
CA LEU A 360 -6.48 -6.16 4.12
C LEU A 360 -7.45 -5.79 5.24
N ALA A 361 -7.23 -6.29 6.47
CA ALA A 361 -8.14 -6.04 7.58
C ALA A 361 -8.22 -4.55 7.93
N HIS A 362 -7.09 -3.84 7.89
CA HIS A 362 -7.02 -2.38 8.06
C HIS A 362 -7.90 -1.68 7.03
N GLU A 363 -7.74 -2.03 5.76
CA GLU A 363 -8.43 -1.34 4.66
C GLU A 363 -9.92 -1.68 4.57
N VAL A 364 -10.30 -2.93 4.84
CA VAL A 364 -11.71 -3.31 4.97
C VAL A 364 -12.36 -2.52 6.10
N ALA A 365 -11.68 -2.32 7.22
CA ALA A 365 -12.20 -1.54 8.34
C ALA A 365 -12.44 -0.07 7.94
N HIS A 366 -11.54 0.55 7.17
CA HIS A 366 -11.79 1.89 6.58
C HIS A 366 -13.11 1.95 5.78
N THR A 367 -13.46 0.88 5.04
CA THR A 367 -14.76 0.82 4.33
C THR A 367 -15.98 0.65 5.25
N CYS A 368 -15.75 0.23 6.50
CA CYS A 368 -16.78 -0.02 7.50
C CYS A 368 -16.91 1.12 8.52
N TYR A 369 -16.09 2.17 8.45
CA TYR A 369 -15.99 3.28 9.41
C TYR A 369 -17.32 3.94 9.78
N ALA A 370 -18.27 3.98 8.84
CA ALA A 370 -19.59 4.53 9.07
C ALA A 370 -20.43 3.76 10.12
N GLY A 371 -20.17 2.46 10.29
CA GLY A 371 -20.91 1.56 11.14
C GLY A 371 -22.36 1.29 10.69
N PRO A 372 -23.17 0.69 11.58
CA PRO A 372 -24.54 0.32 11.23
C PRO A 372 -25.42 1.53 10.91
N PRO A 373 -26.26 1.47 9.85
CA PRO A 373 -27.03 2.61 9.40
C PRO A 373 -28.10 3.02 10.42
N ASN A 374 -28.51 4.29 10.34
CA ASN A 374 -29.63 4.80 11.11
C ASN A 374 -30.98 4.30 10.55
N SER A 375 -32.08 4.74 11.18
CA SER A 375 -33.45 4.35 10.84
C SER A 375 -33.87 4.83 9.43
N LYS A 376 -33.15 5.81 8.86
CA LYS A 376 -33.32 6.30 7.49
C LYS A 376 -32.39 5.60 6.48
N GLY A 377 -31.65 4.57 6.91
CA GLY A 377 -30.75 3.80 6.05
C GLY A 377 -29.38 4.43 5.77
N GLY A 378 -29.03 5.54 6.44
CA GLY A 378 -27.79 6.28 6.21
C GLY A 378 -26.85 6.35 7.42
N ALA A 379 -25.63 6.80 7.19
CA ALA A 379 -24.70 7.21 8.26
C ALA A 379 -24.86 8.71 8.56
N ALA A 380 -24.50 9.13 9.77
CA ALA A 380 -24.61 10.53 10.18
C ALA A 380 -23.64 10.89 11.30
N GLY A 381 -23.18 12.14 11.32
CA GLY A 381 -22.22 12.62 12.31
C GLY A 381 -20.80 12.20 11.95
N ASN A 382 -19.99 13.17 11.57
CA ASN A 382 -18.59 13.00 11.19
C ASN A 382 -17.73 13.03 12.46
N LEU A 383 -17.13 11.89 12.78
CA LEU A 383 -16.18 11.73 13.89
C LEU A 383 -14.91 12.57 13.63
N PRO A 384 -14.18 12.97 14.69
CA PRO A 384 -12.88 13.62 14.56
C PRO A 384 -11.88 12.80 13.71
N GLU A 385 -10.98 13.47 12.99
CA GLU A 385 -10.10 12.83 11.99
C GLU A 385 -9.22 11.72 12.57
N VAL A 386 -8.76 11.89 13.82
CA VAL A 386 -7.95 10.91 14.57
C VAL A 386 -8.58 9.51 14.64
N PHE A 387 -9.90 9.39 14.47
CA PHE A 387 -10.60 8.11 14.52
C PHE A 387 -10.39 7.24 13.28
N SER A 388 -10.09 7.80 12.10
CA SER A 388 -10.03 7.02 10.85
C SER A 388 -8.96 5.92 10.93
N GLU A 389 -7.69 6.29 11.08
CA GLU A 389 -6.59 5.33 11.18
C GLU A 389 -6.60 4.55 12.49
N ALA A 390 -7.08 5.16 13.59
CA ALA A 390 -7.24 4.45 14.85
C ALA A 390 -8.24 3.28 14.70
N HIS A 391 -9.40 3.53 14.08
CA HIS A 391 -10.43 2.52 13.80
C HIS A 391 -9.85 1.36 13.00
N ALA A 392 -9.22 1.68 11.87
CA ALA A 392 -8.64 0.67 10.99
C ALA A 392 -7.55 -0.15 11.69
N GLY A 393 -6.62 0.51 12.38
CA GLY A 393 -5.55 -0.16 13.13
C GLY A 393 -6.05 -1.03 14.28
N TRP A 394 -7.15 -0.64 14.94
CA TRP A 394 -7.76 -1.45 16.00
C TRP A 394 -8.39 -2.74 15.46
N PHE A 395 -9.04 -2.69 14.31
CA PHE A 395 -9.61 -3.88 13.68
C PHE A 395 -8.56 -4.74 12.96
N GLN A 396 -7.50 -4.14 12.42
CA GLN A 396 -6.31 -4.85 11.99
C GLN A 396 -5.73 -5.68 13.14
N ARG A 397 -5.55 -5.06 14.31
CA ARG A 397 -5.10 -5.73 15.55
C ARG A 397 -5.98 -6.93 15.90
N LYS A 398 -7.30 -6.77 15.86
CA LYS A 398 -8.27 -7.86 16.12
C LYS A 398 -8.17 -8.98 15.10
N ALA A 399 -8.05 -8.66 13.81
CA ALA A 399 -7.94 -9.64 12.74
C ALA A 399 -6.63 -10.44 12.85
N ASP A 400 -5.52 -9.78 13.17
CA ASP A 400 -4.22 -10.45 13.37
C ASP A 400 -4.29 -11.45 14.53
N PHE A 401 -4.83 -11.02 15.67
CA PHE A 401 -4.97 -11.88 16.83
C PHE A 401 -5.94 -13.04 16.59
N TRP A 402 -7.06 -12.79 15.90
CA TRP A 402 -8.01 -13.85 15.53
C TRP A 402 -7.38 -14.95 14.65
N ARG A 403 -6.47 -14.57 13.74
CA ARG A 403 -5.81 -15.52 12.83
C ARG A 403 -4.63 -16.22 13.48
N THR A 404 -3.84 -15.50 14.27
CA THR A 404 -2.49 -15.93 14.65
C THR A 404 -2.28 -16.07 16.17
N GLY A 405 -3.21 -15.58 16.99
CA GLY A 405 -3.02 -15.43 18.44
C GLY A 405 -1.98 -14.37 18.82
N LYS A 406 -1.48 -13.59 17.85
CA LYS A 406 -0.47 -12.55 18.05
C LYS A 406 -0.96 -11.23 17.48
N THR A 407 -0.36 -10.13 17.93
CA THR A 407 -0.65 -8.80 17.40
C THR A 407 0.63 -7.99 17.19
N GLY A 408 0.74 -7.32 16.03
CA GLY A 408 1.79 -6.34 15.77
C GLY A 408 1.50 -4.96 16.38
N HIS A 409 0.22 -4.61 16.55
CA HIS A 409 -0.21 -3.33 17.13
C HIS A 409 -0.49 -3.49 18.63
N ASN A 410 0.39 -2.93 19.46
CA ASN A 410 0.29 -3.05 20.92
C ASN A 410 -0.44 -1.84 21.53
N ALA A 411 -1.69 -2.03 21.94
CA ALA A 411 -2.47 -1.01 22.66
C ALA A 411 -1.77 -0.55 23.96
N ASN A 412 -1.06 -1.45 24.64
CA ASN A 412 -0.31 -1.11 25.86
C ASN A 412 1.01 -0.38 25.59
N GLY A 413 1.38 -0.17 24.32
CA GLY A 413 2.46 0.75 23.96
C GLY A 413 2.22 2.18 24.45
N LEU A 414 0.96 2.52 24.79
CA LEU A 414 0.58 3.76 25.47
C LEU A 414 1.48 4.05 26.68
N PHE A 415 1.69 3.05 27.54
CA PHE A 415 2.39 3.23 28.81
C PHE A 415 3.89 3.50 28.65
N THR A 416 4.44 3.35 27.44
CA THR A 416 5.82 3.75 27.14
C THR A 416 5.99 5.27 27.06
N PHE A 417 4.96 6.01 26.64
CA PHE A 417 5.03 7.47 26.46
C PHE A 417 3.99 8.25 27.29
N ASP A 418 2.97 7.57 27.82
CA ASP A 418 1.98 8.08 28.76
C ASP A 418 1.80 7.06 29.91
N PRO A 419 2.77 6.96 30.86
CA PRO A 419 2.85 5.85 31.84
C PRO A 419 1.70 5.75 32.83
N ASP A 420 0.91 6.81 32.98
CA ASP A 420 -0.29 6.87 33.82
C ASP A 420 -1.58 6.97 32.99
N ALA A 421 -1.46 6.97 31.66
CA ALA A 421 -2.54 7.20 30.70
C ALA A 421 -3.29 8.54 30.87
N THR A 422 -2.71 9.52 31.55
CA THR A 422 -3.38 10.80 31.89
C THR A 422 -2.90 12.01 31.11
N LYS A 423 -1.81 11.91 30.34
CA LYS A 423 -1.16 13.09 29.76
C LYS A 423 -1.61 13.42 28.34
N LEU A 424 -1.87 12.40 27.52
CA LEU A 424 -2.24 12.62 26.12
C LEU A 424 -3.71 13.04 26.02
N ASP A 425 -3.95 14.25 25.54
CA ASP A 425 -5.29 14.81 25.34
C ASP A 425 -5.82 14.44 23.96
N LEU A 426 -6.76 13.50 23.90
CA LEU A 426 -7.34 13.05 22.63
C LEU A 426 -8.05 14.16 21.84
N SER A 427 -8.48 15.25 22.51
CA SER A 427 -9.06 16.42 21.85
C SER A 427 -8.06 17.24 21.04
N ARG A 428 -6.76 17.02 21.28
CA ARG A 428 -5.65 17.65 20.58
C ARG A 428 -4.89 16.64 19.71
N GLY A 429 -5.53 15.53 19.31
CA GLY A 429 -4.88 14.37 18.68
C GLY A 429 -3.90 14.70 17.54
N GLU A 430 -4.20 15.70 16.72
CA GLU A 430 -3.35 16.16 15.60
C GLU A 430 -2.03 16.83 16.04
N SER A 431 -1.92 17.25 17.30
CA SER A 431 -0.72 17.90 17.86
C SER A 431 0.33 16.92 18.36
N TYR A 432 0.03 15.62 18.38
CA TYR A 432 0.95 14.59 18.88
C TYR A 432 1.71 13.93 17.73
N PRO A 433 2.91 13.39 18.00
CA PRO A 433 3.59 12.51 17.05
C PRO A 433 2.67 11.40 16.53
N TYR A 434 2.80 11.10 15.25
CA TYR A 434 1.97 10.13 14.54
C TYR A 434 1.88 8.80 15.31
N GLY A 435 0.66 8.28 15.47
CA GLY A 435 0.41 7.00 16.16
C GLY A 435 0.17 7.07 17.68
N GLN A 436 0.58 8.12 18.40
CA GLN A 436 0.39 8.17 19.86
C GLN A 436 -1.10 8.28 20.24
N ALA A 437 -1.84 9.17 19.58
CA ALA A 437 -3.28 9.34 19.83
C ALA A 437 -4.07 8.07 19.44
N TRP A 438 -3.66 7.37 18.38
CA TRP A 438 -4.25 6.11 17.96
C TRP A 438 -4.01 5.00 18.97
N THR A 439 -2.78 4.91 19.49
CA THR A 439 -2.44 3.92 20.52
C THR A 439 -3.28 4.13 21.78
N LYS A 440 -3.52 5.39 22.19
CA LYS A 440 -4.43 5.69 23.31
C LYS A 440 -5.88 5.31 23.01
N LEU A 441 -6.36 5.55 21.79
CA LEU A 441 -7.67 5.09 21.34
C LEU A 441 -7.77 3.55 21.34
N TRP A 442 -6.74 2.84 20.88
CA TRP A 442 -6.70 1.37 20.90
C TRP A 442 -6.78 0.82 22.32
N TRP A 443 -6.03 1.41 23.25
CA TRP A 443 -6.11 1.06 24.68
C TRP A 443 -7.50 1.33 25.24
N LEU A 444 -8.05 2.54 25.02
CA LEU A 444 -9.38 2.91 25.50
C LEU A 444 -10.45 1.94 24.96
N TRP A 445 -10.46 1.68 23.66
CA TRP A 445 -11.43 0.78 23.03
C TRP A 445 -11.27 -0.66 23.48
N GLN A 446 -10.05 -1.10 23.76
CA GLN A 446 -9.81 -2.42 24.35
C GLN A 446 -10.36 -2.50 25.79
N LYS A 447 -10.20 -1.47 26.63
CA LYS A 447 -10.82 -1.43 27.97
C LYS A 447 -12.35 -1.43 27.89
N LEU A 448 -12.92 -0.74 26.90
CA LEU A 448 -14.36 -0.76 26.66
C LEU A 448 -14.85 -2.14 26.18
N ASP A 449 -14.06 -2.81 25.33
CA ASP A 449 -14.32 -4.19 24.90
C ASP A 449 -14.33 -5.16 26.09
N GLU A 450 -13.35 -5.07 26.98
CA GLU A 450 -13.28 -5.89 28.20
C GLU A 450 -14.54 -5.73 29.05
N ARG A 451 -14.95 -4.49 29.31
CA ARG A 451 -16.05 -4.18 30.21
C ARG A 451 -17.43 -4.45 29.61
N TYR A 452 -17.62 -4.15 28.33
CA TYR A 452 -18.95 -4.16 27.71
C TYR A 452 -19.13 -5.21 26.61
N GLY A 453 -18.07 -5.93 26.25
CA GLY A 453 -18.05 -6.90 25.16
C GLY A 453 -18.05 -6.25 23.77
N PRO A 454 -17.71 -7.00 22.71
CA PRO A 454 -17.37 -6.45 21.39
C PRO A 454 -18.55 -5.74 20.68
N THR A 455 -19.77 -5.88 21.22
CA THR A 455 -20.98 -5.25 20.67
C THR A 455 -21.04 -3.75 20.94
N TRP A 456 -20.28 -3.23 21.92
CA TRP A 456 -20.33 -1.81 22.28
C TRP A 456 -19.94 -0.90 21.11
N TYR A 457 -18.92 -1.30 20.32
CA TYR A 457 -18.39 -0.49 19.24
C TYR A 457 -19.40 -0.29 18.10
N PRO A 458 -19.99 -1.33 17.48
CA PRO A 458 -21.02 -1.13 16.46
C PRO A 458 -22.28 -0.47 17.03
N ARG A 459 -22.61 -0.69 18.31
CA ARG A 459 -23.71 0.03 18.97
C ARG A 459 -23.43 1.52 19.09
N TRP A 460 -22.21 1.92 19.44
CA TRP A 460 -21.80 3.32 19.49
C TRP A 460 -21.93 4.00 18.13
N LEU A 461 -21.42 3.38 17.06
CA LEU A 461 -21.57 3.93 15.72
C LEU A 461 -23.05 4.03 15.30
N TRP A 462 -23.88 3.07 15.67
CA TRP A 462 -25.31 3.15 15.45
C TRP A 462 -26.00 4.28 16.24
N VAL A 463 -25.70 4.44 17.53
CA VAL A 463 -26.22 5.53 18.37
C VAL A 463 -25.88 6.88 17.77
N LYS A 464 -24.62 7.07 17.37
CA LYS A 464 -24.16 8.25 16.62
C LYS A 464 -25.02 8.48 15.38
N ASN A 465 -25.14 7.47 14.52
CA ASN A 465 -25.90 7.57 13.28
C ASN A 465 -27.38 7.90 13.52
N GLN A 466 -27.99 7.39 14.60
CA GLN A 466 -29.38 7.69 14.97
C GLN A 466 -29.54 9.10 15.51
N ARG A 467 -28.71 9.49 16.47
CA ARG A 467 -28.82 10.78 17.17
C ARG A 467 -28.61 11.94 16.22
N TRP A 468 -27.73 11.76 15.22
CA TRP A 468 -27.40 12.78 14.23
C TRP A 468 -28.11 12.58 12.89
N ALA A 469 -29.14 11.73 12.80
CA ALA A 469 -29.80 11.37 11.53
C ALA A 469 -30.35 12.58 10.73
N ASP A 470 -30.66 13.69 11.40
CA ASP A 470 -31.11 14.94 10.78
C ASP A 470 -29.96 15.92 10.44
N GLN A 471 -28.74 15.62 10.87
CA GLN A 471 -27.53 16.41 10.65
C GLN A 471 -26.37 15.53 10.16
N PRO A 472 -26.50 14.88 8.98
CA PRO A 472 -25.53 13.87 8.53
C PRO A 472 -24.09 14.39 8.41
N ASN A 473 -23.92 15.66 8.04
CA ASN A 473 -22.61 16.29 7.84
C ASN A 473 -22.03 16.97 9.09
N ARG A 474 -22.71 16.89 10.24
CA ARG A 474 -22.25 17.54 11.47
C ARG A 474 -20.88 16.99 11.86
N ARG A 475 -19.90 17.89 12.05
CA ARG A 475 -18.62 17.54 12.68
C ARG A 475 -18.84 17.41 14.19
N LEU A 476 -18.57 16.23 14.73
CA LEU A 476 -18.79 15.93 16.14
C LEU A 476 -17.61 16.43 16.98
N SER A 477 -17.91 17.07 18.11
CA SER A 477 -16.92 17.36 19.14
C SER A 477 -16.59 16.10 19.96
N TRP A 478 -15.55 16.16 20.78
CA TRP A 478 -15.31 15.10 21.75
C TRP A 478 -16.43 14.96 22.79
N ASP A 479 -17.10 16.04 23.19
CA ASP A 479 -18.32 15.94 24.01
C ASP A 479 -19.42 15.15 23.29
N ASP A 480 -19.68 15.44 22.00
CA ASP A 480 -20.67 14.70 21.19
C ASP A 480 -20.33 13.21 21.13
N VAL A 481 -19.04 12.89 20.90
CA VAL A 481 -18.52 11.51 20.85
C VAL A 481 -18.72 10.79 22.18
N VAL A 482 -18.34 11.41 23.30
CA VAL A 482 -18.42 10.78 24.63
C VAL A 482 -19.86 10.60 25.06
N GLU A 483 -20.77 11.50 24.69
CA GLU A 483 -22.22 11.29 24.87
C GLU A 483 -22.74 10.09 24.09
N ASP A 484 -22.37 9.97 22.82
CA ASP A 484 -22.77 8.85 21.96
C ASP A 484 -22.25 7.51 22.54
N MET A 485 -21.00 7.49 22.99
CA MET A 485 -20.41 6.32 23.66
C MET A 485 -21.12 6.02 24.98
N SER A 486 -21.45 7.04 25.78
CA SER A 486 -22.13 6.88 27.08
C SER A 486 -23.54 6.29 26.91
N ILE A 487 -24.29 6.76 25.92
CA ILE A 487 -25.61 6.19 25.55
C ILE A 487 -25.47 4.74 25.06
N ALA A 488 -24.41 4.45 24.29
CA ALA A 488 -24.16 3.12 23.76
C ALA A 488 -23.88 2.10 24.88
N VAL A 489 -22.99 2.44 25.81
CA VAL A 489 -22.59 1.55 26.91
C VAL A 489 -23.56 1.58 28.10
N GLY A 490 -24.39 2.62 28.20
CA GLY A 490 -25.36 2.78 29.30
C GLY A 490 -24.75 3.32 30.60
N GLU A 491 -23.56 3.89 30.56
CA GLU A 491 -22.84 4.49 31.70
C GLU A 491 -22.22 5.84 31.28
N ASP A 492 -22.05 6.76 32.21
CA ASP A 492 -21.47 8.09 31.99
C ASP A 492 -19.95 7.98 31.88
N LEU A 493 -19.42 8.16 30.67
CA LEU A 493 -17.99 8.06 30.37
C LEU A 493 -17.23 9.37 30.59
N PHE A 494 -17.88 10.51 30.86
CA PHE A 494 -17.19 11.79 31.03
C PHE A 494 -16.14 11.77 32.15
N PRO A 495 -16.42 11.25 33.36
CA PRO A 495 -15.40 11.16 34.42
C PRO A 495 -14.16 10.39 33.99
N MET A 496 -14.33 9.27 33.29
CA MET A 496 -13.22 8.46 32.79
C MET A 496 -12.43 9.22 31.72
N MET A 497 -13.10 9.82 30.74
CA MET A 497 -12.45 10.52 29.64
C MET A 497 -11.61 11.72 30.13
N ARG A 498 -12.10 12.44 31.15
CA ARG A 498 -11.32 13.50 31.82
C ARG A 498 -10.15 12.93 32.61
N ARG A 499 -10.35 11.80 33.31
CA ARG A 499 -9.31 11.14 34.10
C ARG A 499 -8.14 10.66 33.21
N ILE A 500 -8.41 10.26 31.97
CA ILE A 500 -7.37 9.94 30.98
C ILE A 500 -6.80 11.19 30.29
N GLY A 501 -7.10 12.40 30.77
CA GLY A 501 -6.51 13.65 30.27
C GLY A 501 -7.20 14.27 29.05
N THR A 502 -8.36 13.77 28.62
CA THR A 502 -9.08 14.37 27.48
C THR A 502 -9.81 15.63 27.91
N THR A 503 -9.54 16.76 27.26
CA THR A 503 -10.25 18.01 27.52
C THR A 503 -11.68 17.94 26.99
N LEU A 504 -12.65 18.07 27.89
CA LEU A 504 -14.08 18.09 27.59
C LEU A 504 -14.74 19.33 28.18
N ARG A 505 -15.87 19.77 27.60
CA ARG A 505 -16.65 20.89 28.14
C ARG A 505 -17.53 20.47 29.30
N LYS A 506 -18.00 19.22 29.30
CA LYS A 506 -18.79 18.67 30.40
C LYS A 506 -17.91 17.87 31.36
N ASP A 507 -18.33 17.86 32.63
CA ASP A 507 -17.75 16.99 33.66
C ASP A 507 -18.54 15.68 33.83
N ARG A 508 -19.83 15.72 33.52
CA ARG A 508 -20.80 14.65 33.73
C ARG A 508 -21.87 14.65 32.64
N PHE A 509 -22.44 13.47 32.40
CA PHE A 509 -23.60 13.25 31.55
C PHE A 509 -24.56 12.24 32.20
N PRO A 510 -25.24 12.63 33.29
CA PRO A 510 -25.99 11.70 34.14
C PRO A 510 -27.36 11.30 33.55
N GLU A 511 -27.89 12.07 32.60
CA GLU A 511 -29.15 11.76 31.93
C GLU A 511 -29.03 11.97 30.42
N ALA A 512 -29.61 11.06 29.65
CA ALA A 512 -29.70 11.16 28.20
C ALA A 512 -31.13 10.86 27.74
N VAL A 513 -31.54 11.45 26.62
CA VAL A 513 -32.75 11.03 25.90
C VAL A 513 -32.33 10.39 24.59
N PHE A 514 -32.66 9.12 24.42
CA PHE A 514 -32.35 8.38 23.20
C PHE A 514 -33.58 7.58 22.76
N GLN A 515 -33.99 7.78 21.50
CA GLN A 515 -35.19 7.17 20.92
C GLN A 515 -36.45 7.37 21.78
N GLY A 516 -36.62 8.59 22.32
CA GLY A 516 -37.77 8.96 23.15
C GLY A 516 -37.75 8.38 24.57
N ARG A 517 -36.67 7.69 24.98
CA ARG A 517 -36.52 7.14 26.33
C ARG A 517 -35.49 7.93 27.12
N ARG A 518 -35.80 8.27 28.37
CA ARG A 518 -34.84 8.83 29.32
C ARG A 518 -33.97 7.70 29.90
N LEU A 519 -32.67 7.88 29.85
CA LEU A 519 -31.65 7.00 30.40
C LEU A 519 -30.99 7.70 31.58
N ARG A 520 -30.77 6.98 32.67
CA ARG A 520 -29.95 7.44 33.80
C ARG A 520 -28.60 6.74 33.72
N LEU A 521 -27.53 7.51 33.67
CA LEU A 521 -26.18 7.04 33.38
C LEU A 521 -25.30 7.23 34.62
N GLU A 522 -25.01 6.13 35.30
CA GLU A 522 -24.07 6.13 36.41
C GLU A 522 -22.63 6.27 35.90
N PRO A 523 -21.72 6.93 36.65
CA PRO A 523 -20.31 7.00 36.28
C PRO A 523 -19.70 5.63 36.00
N ALA A 524 -19.04 5.49 34.86
CA ALA A 524 -18.31 4.27 34.59
C ALA A 524 -17.02 4.19 35.42
N GLY A 525 -16.83 3.08 36.13
CA GLY A 525 -15.60 2.81 36.89
C GLY A 525 -14.54 2.14 36.03
N PHE A 526 -13.40 2.78 35.84
CA PHE A 526 -12.28 2.23 35.05
C PHE A 526 -10.96 2.29 35.80
N ASP A 527 -10.19 1.22 35.71
CA ASP A 527 -8.80 1.18 36.13
C ASP A 527 -7.90 1.55 34.96
N LEU A 528 -6.93 2.43 35.23
CA LEU A 528 -5.93 2.87 34.25
C LEU A 528 -4.77 1.87 34.17
N THR A 529 -5.12 0.60 33.97
CA THR A 529 -4.18 -0.51 33.87
C THR A 529 -4.00 -0.94 32.42
N PRO A 530 -2.95 -1.73 32.12
CA PRO A 530 -2.82 -2.40 30.84
C PRO A 530 -4.11 -3.11 30.44
N ALA A 531 -4.45 -2.99 29.17
CA ALA A 531 -5.56 -3.71 28.56
C ALA A 531 -5.12 -5.14 28.20
N GLY A 532 -6.05 -6.08 28.19
CA GLY A 532 -5.85 -7.46 27.78
C GLY A 532 -5.84 -7.67 26.27
N ASP A 533 -5.98 -8.94 25.89
CA ASP A 533 -5.94 -9.38 24.51
C ASP A 533 -7.16 -8.93 23.70
N PRO A 534 -7.02 -8.76 22.37
CA PRO A 534 -8.15 -8.43 21.49
C PRO A 534 -9.33 -9.38 21.65
N ILE A 535 -10.54 -8.82 21.80
CA ILE A 535 -11.77 -9.62 21.87
C ILE A 535 -12.30 -9.85 20.45
N THR A 536 -12.26 -11.10 20.03
CA THR A 536 -12.57 -11.54 18.65
C THR A 536 -13.91 -12.28 18.54
N GLU A 537 -14.65 -12.38 19.64
CA GLU A 537 -15.97 -12.99 19.71
C GLU A 537 -16.98 -12.30 18.75
N PRO A 538 -18.04 -13.01 18.31
CA PRO A 538 -19.12 -12.41 17.56
C PRO A 538 -19.82 -11.27 18.32
N ILE A 539 -20.32 -10.28 17.60
CA ILE A 539 -21.16 -9.22 18.17
C ILE A 539 -22.60 -9.72 18.37
N GLY A 540 -23.29 -9.15 19.36
CA GLY A 540 -24.72 -9.30 19.56
C GLY A 540 -25.55 -8.26 18.80
N ASP A 541 -26.83 -8.14 19.16
CA ASP A 541 -27.73 -7.15 18.56
C ASP A 541 -27.41 -5.73 19.06
N TRP A 542 -26.63 -4.98 18.27
CA TRP A 542 -26.20 -3.61 18.58
C TRP A 542 -27.37 -2.62 18.76
N ARG A 543 -28.60 -2.96 18.35
CA ARG A 543 -29.81 -2.13 18.59
C ARG A 543 -30.23 -2.15 20.05
N LYS A 544 -29.87 -3.19 20.80
CA LYS A 544 -30.30 -3.39 22.18
C LYS A 544 -29.26 -2.87 23.18
N PRO A 545 -29.69 -2.42 24.37
CA PRO A 545 -28.76 -2.12 25.47
C PRO A 545 -27.81 -3.29 25.73
N LEU A 546 -26.57 -2.97 26.09
CA LEU A 546 -25.56 -3.98 26.35
C LEU A 546 -25.81 -4.66 27.70
N PRO A 547 -25.70 -6.00 27.79
CA PRO A 547 -25.63 -6.66 29.08
C PRO A 547 -24.33 -6.26 29.78
N ARG A 548 -24.36 -6.00 31.09
CA ARG A 548 -23.13 -5.88 31.88
C ARG A 548 -22.41 -7.23 31.82
N ARG A 549 -21.17 -7.27 31.29
CA ARG A 549 -20.32 -8.45 31.45
C ARG A 549 -19.99 -8.61 32.94
N LYS A 550 -20.15 -9.84 33.44
CA LYS A 550 -19.82 -10.19 34.83
C LYS A 550 -18.32 -10.31 35.00
#